data_AF-A0A8J9ZDL7-F1
#
_entry.id   AF-A0A8J9ZDL7-F1
#
_cell.length_a   1.000
_cell.length_b   1.000
_cell.length_c   1.000
_cell.angle_alpha   90.00
_cell.angle_beta   90.00
_cell.angle_gamma   90.00
#
_symmetry.space_group_name_H-M   'P 1'
#
loop_
_entity.id
_entity.type
_entity.pdbx_description
1 polymer ?
#
loop_
_entity_poly.entity_id
_entity_poly.type
_entity_poly.pdbx_seq_one_letter_code
_entity_poly.pdbx_strand_id
1 'polypeptide(L)'
;MDFQSLPNFRAVVPGKLYRSAKVDNVTPDDVDKLSSLGIKTIVDLRTLNEYRGSSAPKLLDDTFQVVTLKAQDRKPHPPELHFTVKEAGSHQDKTHYFVTFVNGQFFKGVLQRKPWYLRIYIILTMILAWLVDTVLRTNGEYLRKVASPILASKDQGMFQLYKDYVDLSTGSMFAG
;
A
#
# COMPACT_ATOMS: atom_id res chain seq x y z
N MET A 1 -4.47 -23.80 -6.16
CA MET A 1 -3.50 -24.20 -5.11
C MET A 1 -3.70 -23.18 -4.03
N ASP A 2 -4.33 -23.62 -2.96
CA ASP A 2 -5.13 -22.72 -2.14
C ASP A 2 -4.46 -22.61 -0.77
N PHE A 3 -4.18 -21.38 -0.37
CA PHE A 3 -3.49 -21.03 0.86
C PHE A 3 -4.53 -20.47 1.83
N GLN A 4 -4.69 -21.09 3.00
CA GLN A 4 -5.69 -20.65 3.98
C GLN A 4 -5.30 -19.32 4.65
N SER A 5 -4.00 -19.05 4.76
CA SER A 5 -3.45 -17.86 5.42
C SER A 5 -3.17 -16.67 4.50
N LEU A 6 -3.10 -16.89 3.18
CA LEU A 6 -2.73 -15.88 2.18
C LEU A 6 -3.96 -15.39 1.39
N PRO A 7 -4.70 -14.40 1.90
CA PRO A 7 -5.90 -13.91 1.24
C PRO A 7 -5.58 -13.32 -0.14
N ASN A 8 -6.37 -13.71 -1.15
CA ASN A 8 -6.19 -13.29 -2.54
C ASN A 8 -4.83 -13.69 -3.14
N PHE A 9 -4.26 -14.82 -2.69
CA PHE A 9 -3.08 -15.41 -3.33
C PHE A 9 -3.40 -15.83 -4.76
N ARG A 10 -2.64 -15.34 -5.74
CA ARG A 10 -2.74 -15.75 -7.15
C ARG A 10 -1.48 -15.45 -7.95
N ALA A 11 -1.27 -16.21 -9.02
CA ALA A 11 -0.28 -15.87 -10.04
C ALA A 11 -0.70 -14.58 -10.78
N VAL A 12 0.26 -13.68 -10.99
CA VAL A 12 0.17 -12.56 -11.93
C VAL A 12 0.85 -12.95 -13.25
N VAL A 13 2.01 -13.61 -13.14
CA VAL A 13 2.70 -14.26 -14.25
C VAL A 13 3.02 -15.69 -13.81
N PRO A 14 2.38 -16.73 -14.39
CA PRO A 14 2.58 -18.12 -13.97
C PRO A 14 4.06 -18.50 -13.91
N GLY A 15 4.49 -19.11 -12.79
CA GLY A 15 5.87 -19.52 -12.56
C GLY A 15 6.89 -18.39 -12.37
N LYS A 16 6.48 -17.11 -12.34
CA LYS A 16 7.40 -15.96 -12.22
C LYS A 16 7.00 -14.92 -11.17
N LEU A 17 5.70 -14.59 -11.08
CA LEU A 17 5.22 -13.53 -10.21
C LEU A 17 3.88 -13.92 -9.59
N TYR A 18 3.81 -13.83 -8.26
CA TYR A 18 2.62 -14.08 -7.46
C TYR A 18 2.28 -12.84 -6.63
N ARG A 19 1.02 -12.70 -6.22
CA ARG A 19 0.57 -11.65 -5.30
C ARG A 19 -0.32 -12.24 -4.21
N SER A 20 -0.25 -11.68 -3.01
CA SER A 20 -1.19 -11.86 -1.89
C SER A 20 -1.62 -10.47 -1.39
N ALA A 21 -2.70 -10.38 -0.61
CA ALA A 21 -3.07 -9.12 0.06
C ALA A 21 -2.27 -8.87 1.35
N LYS A 22 -1.91 -9.92 2.10
CA LYS A 22 -1.04 -9.86 3.28
C LYS A 22 -0.41 -11.23 3.56
N VAL A 23 0.56 -11.26 4.46
CA VAL A 23 1.35 -12.46 4.81
C VAL A 23 1.42 -12.74 6.32
N ASP A 24 0.68 -12.00 7.14
CA ASP A 24 0.85 -12.00 8.60
C ASP A 24 0.61 -13.36 9.28
N ASN A 25 -0.34 -14.16 8.78
CA ASN A 25 -0.77 -15.39 9.45
C ASN A 25 -0.29 -16.65 8.74
N VAL A 26 0.80 -16.56 7.97
CA VAL A 26 1.38 -17.70 7.24
C VAL A 26 1.66 -18.85 8.19
N THR A 27 1.20 -20.06 7.84
CA THR A 27 1.51 -21.28 8.58
C THR A 27 2.76 -21.96 8.01
N PRO A 28 3.44 -22.86 8.74
CA PRO A 28 4.57 -23.63 8.20
C PRO A 28 4.23 -24.39 6.90
N ASP A 29 3.03 -24.97 6.81
CA ASP A 29 2.54 -25.64 5.58
C ASP A 29 2.39 -24.66 4.39
N ASP A 30 2.02 -23.41 4.65
CA ASP A 30 2.02 -22.36 3.61
C ASP A 30 3.46 -21.97 3.21
N VAL A 31 4.45 -22.00 4.12
CA VAL A 31 5.88 -21.77 3.81
C VAL A 31 6.42 -22.86 2.88
N ASP A 32 6.13 -24.12 3.16
CA ASP A 32 6.53 -25.26 2.33
C ASP A 32 5.90 -25.16 0.93
N LYS A 33 4.60 -24.82 0.86
CA LYS A 33 3.89 -24.58 -0.41
C LYS A 33 4.49 -23.41 -1.19
N LEU A 34 4.80 -22.27 -0.55
CA LEU A 34 5.47 -21.14 -1.21
C LEU A 34 6.87 -21.52 -1.73
N SER A 35 7.60 -22.34 -0.97
CA SER A 35 8.92 -22.85 -1.36
C SER A 35 8.82 -23.79 -2.58
N SER A 36 7.79 -24.65 -2.61
CA SER A 36 7.52 -25.54 -3.76
C SER A 36 7.19 -24.79 -5.07
N LEU A 37 6.70 -23.55 -4.98
CA LEU A 37 6.48 -22.66 -6.13
C LEU A 37 7.78 -22.01 -6.66
N GLY A 38 8.94 -22.28 -6.04
CA GLY A 38 10.23 -21.72 -6.44
C GLY A 38 10.39 -20.23 -6.10
N ILE A 39 9.57 -19.70 -5.19
CA ILE A 39 9.66 -18.30 -4.73
C ILE A 39 10.95 -18.13 -3.91
N LYS A 40 11.73 -17.08 -4.20
CA LYS A 40 13.00 -16.77 -3.49
C LYS A 40 12.95 -15.45 -2.72
N THR A 41 12.12 -14.52 -3.18
CA THR A 41 12.07 -13.14 -2.71
C THR A 41 10.59 -12.76 -2.58
N ILE A 42 10.25 -12.10 -1.48
CA ILE A 42 8.91 -11.58 -1.21
C ILE A 42 9.01 -10.07 -1.08
N VAL A 43 8.23 -9.34 -1.88
CA VAL A 43 8.19 -7.88 -1.80
C VAL A 43 6.98 -7.46 -0.97
N ASP A 44 7.23 -6.93 0.23
CA ASP A 44 6.18 -6.40 1.10
C ASP A 44 6.00 -4.90 0.82
N LEU A 45 4.76 -4.47 0.58
CA LEU A 45 4.40 -3.10 0.22
C LEU A 45 3.81 -2.30 1.40
N ARG A 46 3.63 -2.94 2.56
CA ARG A 46 3.03 -2.34 3.77
C ARG A 46 3.99 -1.36 4.45
N THR A 47 3.45 -0.36 5.13
CA THR A 47 4.23 0.60 5.92
C THR A 47 5.07 -0.08 7.02
N LEU A 48 6.20 0.50 7.43
CA LEU A 48 7.01 -0.06 8.55
C LEU A 48 6.20 -0.17 9.84
N ASN A 49 5.24 0.73 10.01
CA ASN A 49 4.32 0.75 11.14
C ASN A 49 3.28 -0.38 11.06
N GLU A 50 2.73 -0.68 9.89
CA GLU A 50 1.90 -1.89 9.69
C GLU A 50 2.73 -3.18 9.85
N TYR A 51 3.95 -3.21 9.30
CA TYR A 51 4.85 -4.36 9.42
C TYR A 51 5.27 -4.64 10.86
N ARG A 52 5.50 -3.60 11.68
CA ARG A 52 5.85 -3.73 13.11
C ARG A 52 4.63 -3.84 14.03
N GLY A 53 3.48 -3.28 13.64
CA GLY A 53 2.23 -3.34 14.39
C GLY A 53 1.51 -4.69 14.29
N SER A 54 1.86 -5.51 13.30
CA SER A 54 1.46 -6.92 13.26
C SER A 54 2.14 -7.70 14.39
N SER A 55 1.34 -8.27 15.28
CA SER A 55 1.79 -9.16 16.37
C SER A 55 2.05 -10.59 15.90
N ALA A 56 1.87 -10.88 14.61
CA ALA A 56 1.90 -12.24 14.08
C ALA A 56 3.34 -12.73 13.74
N PRO A 57 3.60 -14.05 13.77
CA PRO A 57 4.93 -14.61 13.56
C PRO A 57 5.47 -14.35 12.14
N LYS A 58 6.72 -13.89 12.05
CA LYS A 58 7.36 -13.48 10.78
C LYS A 58 8.10 -14.64 10.10
N LEU A 59 7.47 -15.80 10.00
CA LEU A 59 8.07 -17.05 9.52
C LEU A 59 8.69 -16.95 8.10
N LEU A 60 8.24 -15.99 7.31
CA LEU A 60 8.80 -15.73 5.97
C LEU A 60 10.17 -15.04 6.01
N ASP A 61 10.49 -14.26 7.04
CA ASP A 61 11.77 -13.53 7.14
C ASP A 61 12.97 -14.46 7.30
N ASP A 62 12.75 -15.68 7.79
CA ASP A 62 13.77 -16.71 7.99
C ASP A 62 14.01 -17.57 6.74
N THR A 63 13.01 -17.67 5.86
CA THR A 63 13.01 -18.57 4.69
C THR A 63 13.22 -17.84 3.36
N PHE A 64 12.68 -16.63 3.23
CA PHE A 64 12.69 -15.85 1.98
C PHE A 64 13.37 -14.51 2.18
N GLN A 65 13.95 -13.97 1.12
CA GLN A 65 14.41 -12.58 1.13
C GLN A 65 13.19 -11.64 1.12
N VAL A 66 12.76 -11.18 2.30
CA VAL A 66 11.68 -10.20 2.44
C VAL A 66 12.21 -8.79 2.23
N VAL A 67 11.79 -8.18 1.12
CA VAL A 67 12.15 -6.81 0.72
C VAL A 67 10.93 -5.92 0.83
N THR A 68 10.89 -5.09 1.86
CA THR A 68 10.29 -3.75 1.78
C THR A 68 11.39 -2.86 1.10
N LEU A 69 11.20 -1.82 0.26
CA LEU A 69 12.31 -1.07 -0.49
C LEU A 69 12.85 0.29 0.15
N LYS A 70 12.54 1.57 -0.27
CA LYS A 70 12.43 2.79 0.62
C LYS A 70 11.66 4.00 0.02
N ALA A 71 10.64 4.56 0.71
CA ALA A 71 9.80 5.67 0.20
C ALA A 71 10.41 7.06 0.44
N GLN A 72 10.56 7.84 -0.63
CA GLN A 72 11.08 9.20 -0.59
C GLN A 72 10.07 10.23 -1.10
N ASP A 73 9.98 11.37 -0.41
CA ASP A 73 9.25 12.53 -0.89
C ASP A 73 10.02 13.21 -2.05
N ARG A 74 9.64 12.92 -3.31
CA ARG A 74 10.25 13.55 -4.49
C ARG A 74 9.23 14.25 -5.41
N LYS A 75 9.72 15.29 -6.09
CA LYS A 75 8.95 16.15 -7.00
C LYS A 75 8.68 15.44 -8.35
N PRO A 76 7.58 15.77 -9.05
CA PRO A 76 7.12 14.99 -10.20
C PRO A 76 7.88 15.29 -11.49
N HIS A 77 8.49 14.27 -12.08
CA HIS A 77 8.96 14.24 -13.48
C HIS A 77 8.39 12.99 -14.19
N PRO A 78 8.36 12.95 -15.54
CA PRO A 78 7.72 11.86 -16.29
C PRO A 78 8.41 10.50 -16.11
N PRO A 79 7.70 9.37 -16.28
CA PRO A 79 8.22 8.04 -15.97
C PRO A 79 8.99 7.41 -17.15
N GLU A 80 10.29 7.21 -16.99
CA GLU A 80 11.07 6.25 -17.78
C GLU A 80 11.41 5.01 -16.91
N LEU A 81 10.97 3.83 -17.34
CA LEU A 81 11.10 2.58 -16.58
C LEU A 81 12.44 1.89 -16.85
N HIS A 82 13.49 2.34 -16.16
CA HIS A 82 14.82 1.71 -16.18
C HIS A 82 15.22 1.16 -14.80
N PHE A 83 14.95 -0.12 -14.56
CA PHE A 83 15.51 -0.84 -13.41
C PHE A 83 16.83 -1.53 -13.79
N THR A 84 17.95 -1.00 -13.31
CA THR A 84 19.27 -1.61 -13.47
C THR A 84 19.75 -2.14 -12.13
N VAL A 85 19.54 -3.44 -11.86
CA VAL A 85 20.07 -4.11 -10.68
C VAL A 85 21.58 -4.32 -10.88
N LYS A 86 22.42 -3.51 -10.22
CA LYS A 86 23.86 -3.54 -10.46
C LYS A 86 24.63 -4.62 -9.69
N GLU A 87 24.14 -5.06 -8.53
CA GLU A 87 24.73 -6.18 -7.77
C GLU A 87 23.77 -6.68 -6.68
N ALA A 88 23.80 -7.98 -6.37
CA ALA A 88 23.09 -8.59 -5.26
C ALA A 88 24.08 -8.85 -4.10
N GLY A 89 24.00 -8.04 -3.04
CA GLY A 89 24.88 -8.17 -1.88
C GLY A 89 24.58 -9.42 -1.04
N SER A 90 25.61 -10.07 -0.52
CA SER A 90 25.52 -11.35 0.23
C SER A 90 24.75 -11.25 1.56
N HIS A 91 24.68 -10.07 2.16
CA HIS A 91 23.68 -9.69 3.16
C HIS A 91 23.36 -8.21 2.94
N GLN A 92 22.33 -7.90 2.15
CA GLN A 92 21.87 -6.52 2.00
C GLN A 92 21.17 -6.06 3.28
N ASP A 93 21.68 -4.97 3.86
CA ASP A 93 21.00 -4.21 4.90
C ASP A 93 19.55 -3.93 4.47
N LYS A 94 18.59 -4.43 5.27
CA LYS A 94 17.16 -4.30 5.00
C LYS A 94 16.76 -2.81 5.04
N THR A 95 16.79 -2.18 3.89
CA THR A 95 16.23 -0.84 3.65
C THR A 95 14.74 -1.05 3.33
N HIS A 96 13.78 -0.20 3.78
CA HIS A 96 12.33 -0.52 3.73
C HIS A 96 11.37 0.60 3.13
N TYR A 97 10.50 0.31 2.11
CA TYR A 97 9.58 1.20 1.30
C TYR A 97 8.12 1.14 1.69
N PHE A 98 7.48 2.30 1.69
CA PHE A 98 6.09 2.45 2.08
C PHE A 98 5.36 3.27 1.04
N VAL A 99 4.57 2.60 0.21
CA VAL A 99 3.75 3.31 -0.78
C VAL A 99 2.62 3.98 0.00
N THR A 100 2.73 5.29 0.24
CA THR A 100 1.68 6.06 0.93
C THR A 100 0.50 6.21 -0.02
N PHE A 101 -0.41 5.23 -0.02
CA PHE A 101 -1.60 5.18 -0.87
C PHE A 101 -2.52 6.41 -0.71
N VAL A 102 -2.52 7.03 0.46
CA VAL A 102 -3.29 8.25 0.78
C VAL A 102 -2.37 9.46 0.82
N ASN A 103 -1.79 9.80 -0.34
CA ASN A 103 -0.94 10.98 -0.50
C ASN A 103 -1.72 12.20 -1.05
N GLY A 104 -1.05 13.35 -1.16
CA GLY A 104 -1.66 14.58 -1.68
C GLY A 104 -2.06 14.51 -3.17
N GLN A 105 -1.47 13.61 -3.96
CA GLN A 105 -1.86 13.37 -5.36
C GLN A 105 -3.17 12.57 -5.44
N PHE A 106 -3.31 11.53 -4.61
CA PHE A 106 -4.54 10.76 -4.46
C PHE A 106 -5.73 11.66 -4.09
N PHE A 107 -5.59 12.50 -3.06
CA PHE A 107 -6.64 13.48 -2.71
C PHE A 107 -6.96 14.45 -3.85
N LYS A 108 -5.96 14.98 -4.56
CA LYS A 108 -6.17 15.86 -5.72
C LYS A 108 -6.91 15.13 -6.86
N GLY A 109 -6.54 13.89 -7.17
CA GLY A 109 -7.18 13.08 -8.20
C GLY A 109 -8.63 12.74 -7.87
N VAL A 110 -8.92 12.33 -6.63
CA VAL A 110 -10.30 12.09 -6.16
C VAL A 110 -11.14 13.36 -6.23
N LEU A 111 -10.61 14.51 -5.79
CA LEU A 111 -11.30 15.80 -5.85
C LEU A 111 -11.57 16.26 -7.30
N GLN A 112 -10.59 16.13 -8.21
CA GLN A 112 -10.73 16.58 -9.60
C GLN A 112 -11.87 15.89 -10.35
N ARG A 113 -12.24 14.66 -9.97
CA ARG A 113 -13.36 13.93 -10.60
C ARG A 113 -14.74 14.36 -10.10
N LYS A 114 -14.84 15.05 -8.96
CA LYS A 114 -16.13 15.52 -8.43
C LYS A 114 -16.54 16.86 -9.08
N PRO A 115 -17.84 17.14 -9.25
CA PRO A 115 -18.35 18.48 -9.59
C PRO A 115 -17.83 19.57 -8.65
N TRP A 116 -17.66 20.79 -9.16
CA TRP A 116 -17.00 21.89 -8.43
C TRP A 116 -17.63 22.20 -7.07
N TYR A 117 -18.96 22.16 -6.95
CA TYR A 117 -19.68 22.41 -5.70
C TYR A 117 -19.42 21.33 -4.65
N LEU A 118 -19.31 20.05 -5.07
CA LEU A 118 -18.92 18.95 -4.18
C LEU A 118 -17.46 19.07 -3.74
N ARG A 119 -16.55 19.59 -4.57
CA ARG A 119 -15.16 19.87 -4.15
C ARG A 119 -15.14 20.89 -3.02
N ILE A 120 -15.88 21.99 -3.15
CA ILE A 120 -15.97 23.04 -2.12
C ILE A 120 -16.56 22.45 -0.83
N TYR A 121 -17.68 21.71 -0.92
CA TYR A 121 -18.29 21.05 0.24
C TYR A 121 -17.32 20.10 0.95
N ILE A 122 -16.60 19.25 0.21
CA ILE A 122 -15.58 18.34 0.75
C ILE A 122 -14.47 19.11 1.47
N ILE A 123 -13.93 20.17 0.85
CA ILE A 123 -12.85 20.97 1.41
C ILE A 123 -13.30 21.66 2.71
N LEU A 124 -14.49 22.27 2.73
CA LEU A 124 -15.05 22.89 3.92
C LEU A 124 -15.28 21.87 5.05
N THR A 125 -15.79 20.67 4.71
CA THR A 125 -16.03 19.61 5.70
C THR A 125 -14.72 19.05 6.27
N MET A 126 -13.68 18.90 5.44
CA MET A 126 -12.32 18.54 5.87
C MET A 126 -11.71 19.59 6.81
N ILE A 127 -11.84 20.88 6.49
CA ILE A 127 -11.36 21.98 7.34
C ILE A 127 -12.10 21.98 8.68
N LEU A 128 -13.43 21.82 8.66
CA LEU A 128 -14.24 21.76 9.88
C LEU A 128 -13.86 20.56 10.75
N ALA A 129 -13.67 19.37 10.16
CA ALA A 129 -13.23 18.18 10.88
C ALA A 129 -11.84 18.37 11.52
N TRP A 130 -10.90 18.99 10.80
CA TRP A 130 -9.58 19.33 11.32
C TRP A 130 -9.63 20.35 12.48
N LEU A 131 -10.50 21.36 12.39
CA LEU A 131 -10.72 22.31 13.49
C LEU A 131 -11.30 21.60 14.73
N VAL A 132 -12.29 20.72 14.55
CA VAL A 132 -12.84 19.89 15.63
C VAL A 132 -11.77 19.01 16.26
N ASP A 133 -10.95 18.31 15.45
CA ASP A 133 -9.83 17.51 15.96
C ASP A 133 -8.77 18.32 16.71
N THR A 134 -8.56 19.58 16.31
CA THR A 134 -7.59 20.49 16.95
C THR A 134 -8.14 21.00 18.30
N VAL A 135 -9.41 21.37 18.36
CA VAL A 135 -10.08 21.85 19.58
C VAL A 135 -10.25 20.72 20.59
N LEU A 136 -10.70 19.54 20.16
CA LEU A 136 -10.94 18.37 21.03
C LEU A 136 -9.68 17.54 21.27
N ARG A 137 -8.56 17.84 20.59
CA ARG A 137 -7.28 17.10 20.63
C ARG A 137 -7.41 15.61 20.28
N THR A 138 -8.38 15.24 19.45
CA THR A 138 -8.70 13.85 19.07
C THR A 138 -7.79 13.26 17.99
N ASN A 139 -6.62 13.86 17.75
CA ASN A 139 -5.53 13.33 16.93
C ASN A 139 -5.94 12.85 15.51
N GLY A 140 -6.91 13.55 14.89
CA GLY A 140 -7.36 13.26 13.53
C GLY A 140 -8.48 12.22 13.42
N GLU A 141 -9.15 11.84 14.52
CA GLU A 141 -10.25 10.87 14.49
C GLU A 141 -11.44 11.37 13.64
N TYR A 142 -11.85 12.63 13.79
CA TYR A 142 -12.96 13.19 13.02
C TYR A 142 -12.59 13.38 11.55
N LEU A 143 -11.35 13.83 11.28
CA LEU A 143 -10.81 13.94 9.93
C LEU A 143 -10.78 12.59 9.22
N ARG A 144 -10.43 11.49 9.90
CA ARG A 144 -10.51 10.12 9.36
C ARG A 144 -11.95 9.69 9.10
N LYS A 145 -12.88 9.96 10.02
CA LYS A 145 -14.31 9.66 9.86
C LYS A 145 -14.94 10.41 8.69
N VAL A 146 -14.52 11.64 8.42
CA VAL A 146 -14.97 12.46 7.27
C VAL A 146 -14.28 12.04 5.97
N ALA A 147 -12.96 11.78 5.98
CA ALA A 147 -12.23 11.36 4.79
C ALA A 147 -12.69 10.00 4.27
N SER A 148 -12.94 9.02 5.14
CA SER A 148 -13.34 7.66 4.74
C SER A 148 -14.51 7.59 3.73
N PRO A 149 -15.70 8.18 3.98
CA PRO A 149 -16.82 8.18 3.01
C PRO A 149 -16.59 9.09 1.79
N ILE A 150 -15.71 10.09 1.87
CA ILE A 150 -15.33 10.94 0.74
C ILE A 150 -14.47 10.15 -0.26
N LEU A 151 -13.56 9.31 0.27
CA LEU A 151 -12.71 8.41 -0.51
C LEU A 151 -13.52 7.21 -1.03
N ALA A 152 -14.26 6.54 -0.15
CA ALA A 152 -15.16 5.44 -0.50
C ALA A 152 -16.47 5.96 -1.13
N SER A 153 -16.36 6.62 -2.28
CA SER A 153 -17.52 7.24 -2.91
C SER A 153 -18.56 6.19 -3.34
N LYS A 154 -19.77 6.31 -2.78
CA LYS A 154 -20.85 5.30 -2.84
C LYS A 154 -21.14 4.78 -4.25
N ASP A 155 -20.99 5.64 -5.25
CA ASP A 155 -21.46 5.39 -6.62
C ASP A 155 -20.49 4.51 -7.45
N GLN A 156 -19.25 4.30 -6.96
CA GLN A 156 -18.19 3.60 -7.71
C GLN A 156 -17.64 2.34 -7.02
N GLY A 157 -18.03 2.12 -5.75
CA GLY A 157 -17.73 0.90 -4.99
C GLY A 157 -16.25 0.66 -4.66
N MET A 158 -15.99 -0.43 -3.93
CA MET A 158 -14.65 -0.79 -3.45
C MET A 158 -13.64 -1.07 -4.58
N PHE A 159 -14.12 -1.50 -5.75
CA PHE A 159 -13.25 -1.78 -6.90
C PHE A 159 -12.64 -0.49 -7.48
N GLN A 160 -13.42 0.58 -7.63
CA GLN A 160 -12.88 1.85 -8.10
C GLN A 160 -11.96 2.49 -7.06
N LEU A 161 -12.24 2.33 -5.76
CA LEU A 161 -11.31 2.75 -4.70
C LEU A 161 -9.97 2.01 -4.80
N TYR A 162 -9.98 0.69 -5.05
CA TYR A 162 -8.75 -0.07 -5.30
C TYR A 162 -8.03 0.40 -6.58
N LYS A 163 -8.76 0.64 -7.66
CA LYS A 163 -8.20 1.21 -8.90
C LYS A 163 -7.59 2.58 -8.67
N ASP A 164 -8.21 3.44 -7.87
CA ASP A 164 -7.71 4.78 -7.56
C ASP A 164 -6.48 4.73 -6.65
N TYR A 165 -6.41 3.79 -5.72
CA TYR A 165 -5.18 3.51 -4.99
C TYR A 165 -4.06 3.08 -5.94
N VAL A 166 -4.31 2.16 -6.88
CA VAL A 166 -3.28 1.74 -7.85
C VAL A 166 -2.90 2.90 -8.78
N ASP A 167 -3.85 3.50 -9.49
CA ASP A 167 -3.61 4.50 -10.54
C ASP A 167 -3.05 5.82 -10.00
N LEU A 168 -3.53 6.30 -8.84
CA LEU A 168 -3.08 7.58 -8.27
C LEU A 168 -1.90 7.44 -7.31
N SER A 169 -1.60 6.24 -6.81
CA SER A 169 -0.39 5.98 -6.01
C SER A 169 0.73 5.27 -6.77
N THR A 170 0.53 4.80 -8.01
CA THR A 170 1.62 4.27 -8.86
C THR A 170 2.70 5.33 -9.12
N GLY A 171 2.34 6.61 -9.21
CA GLY A 171 3.31 7.72 -9.22
C GLY A 171 4.24 7.75 -8.00
N SER A 172 3.80 7.24 -6.86
CA SER A 172 4.62 7.02 -5.65
C SER A 172 5.16 5.59 -5.50
N MET A 173 4.90 4.67 -6.44
CA MET A 173 5.52 3.34 -6.48
C MET A 173 6.82 3.34 -7.30
N PHE A 174 6.92 4.21 -8.30
CA PHE A 174 8.06 4.29 -9.23
C PHE A 174 9.02 5.46 -8.93
N ALA A 175 8.86 6.13 -7.78
CA ALA A 175 9.75 7.19 -7.33
C ALA A 175 11.04 6.61 -6.70
N GLY A 176 12.10 6.55 -7.50
CA GLY A 176 13.49 6.28 -7.08
C GLY A 176 14.32 7.55 -6.88
#